data_AF-A0A1V5PAR3-F1
#
_entry.id   AF-A0A1V5PAR3-F1
#
_cell.length_a   1.000
_cell.length_b   1.000
_cell.length_c   1.000
_cell.angle_alpha   90.00
_cell.angle_beta   90.00
_cell.angle_gamma   90.00
#
_symmetry.space_group_name_H-M   'P 1'
#
loop_
_entity.id
_entity.type
_entity.pdbx_description
1 polymer ?
#
loop_
_entity_poly.entity_id
_entity_poly.type
_entity_poly.pdbx_seq_one_letter_code
_entity_poly.pdbx_strand_id
1 'polypeptide(L)'
;MSDILGKWEQPAGQPFAGLWFEFKADGTFQAALESMGIFSGGTYSAVDGKLDMEQTEHTLGLLGKFEGLYAIEGDTLTMALNNPGETRPTDFKHPNTRIYKRTG
;
A
#
# COMPACT_ATOMS: atom_id res chain seq x y z
N MET A 1 -1.76 -13.61 6.46
CA MET A 1 -2.80 -12.55 6.39
C MET A 1 -2.81 -11.62 7.62
N SER A 2 -2.24 -11.99 8.77
CA SER A 2 -2.27 -11.15 9.99
C SER A 2 -1.26 -9.99 9.99
N ASP A 3 -0.12 -10.14 9.33
CA ASP A 3 1.05 -9.33 9.71
C ASP A 3 0.97 -7.90 9.18
N ILE A 4 0.30 -7.71 8.04
CA ILE A 4 0.09 -6.41 7.40
C ILE A 4 -1.07 -5.61 8.02
N LEU A 5 -1.87 -6.23 8.89
CA LEU A 5 -3.02 -5.55 9.50
C LEU A 5 -2.60 -4.32 10.29
N GLY A 6 -3.47 -3.32 10.30
CA GLY A 6 -3.27 -2.04 10.99
C GLY A 6 -2.90 -0.91 10.04
N LYS A 7 -2.49 0.21 10.63
CA LYS A 7 -2.18 1.44 9.90
C LYS A 7 -0.67 1.62 9.75
N TRP A 8 -0.27 2.08 8.57
CA TRP A 8 1.11 2.27 8.16
C TRP A 8 1.27 3.58 7.41
N GLU A 9 2.25 4.39 7.77
CA GLU A 9 2.45 5.72 7.20
C GLU A 9 3.85 5.88 6.59
N GLN A 10 3.95 6.50 5.43
CA GLN A 10 5.23 6.82 4.81
C GLN A 10 5.97 7.90 5.61
N PRO A 11 7.17 7.61 6.14
CA PRO A 11 7.98 8.63 6.80
C PRO A 11 8.47 9.68 5.80
N ALA A 12 8.91 10.83 6.33
CA ALA A 12 9.55 11.88 5.55
C ALA A 12 10.78 11.37 4.77
N GLY A 13 11.10 12.03 3.66
CA GLY A 13 12.25 11.70 2.81
C GLY A 13 11.94 10.75 1.63
N GLN A 14 10.68 10.36 1.45
CA GLN A 14 10.20 9.64 0.27
C GLN A 14 9.14 10.46 -0.49
N PRO A 15 8.91 10.18 -1.79
CA PRO A 15 7.74 10.70 -2.48
C PRO A 15 6.46 10.36 -1.72
N PHE A 16 5.54 11.32 -1.63
CA PHE A 16 4.26 11.19 -0.93
C PHE A 16 4.40 10.92 0.58
N ALA A 17 5.40 11.52 1.24
CA ALA A 17 5.52 11.48 2.70
C ALA A 17 4.19 11.87 3.39
N GLY A 18 3.78 11.08 4.38
CA GLY A 18 2.47 11.19 5.03
C GLY A 18 1.34 10.39 4.37
N LEU A 19 1.57 9.75 3.21
CA LEU A 19 0.61 8.79 2.66
C LEU A 19 0.54 7.60 3.61
N TRP A 20 -0.66 7.25 4.05
CA TRP A 20 -0.89 6.09 4.89
C TRP A 20 -1.81 5.07 4.23
N PHE A 21 -1.64 3.81 4.62
CA PHE A 21 -2.55 2.70 4.36
C PHE A 21 -3.05 2.14 5.68
N GLU A 22 -4.33 1.80 5.76
CA GLU A 22 -4.92 1.00 6.83
C GLU A 22 -5.48 -0.29 6.23
N PHE A 23 -4.92 -1.43 6.63
CA PHE A 23 -5.35 -2.76 6.21
C PHE A 23 -6.21 -3.41 7.29
N LYS A 24 -7.44 -3.76 6.94
CA LYS A 24 -8.44 -4.27 7.88
C LYS A 24 -8.58 -5.79 7.76
N ALA A 25 -9.01 -6.42 8.86
CA ALA A 25 -9.13 -7.88 8.94
C ALA A 25 -10.24 -8.46 8.04
N ASP A 26 -11.17 -7.62 7.58
CA ASP A 26 -12.25 -7.98 6.65
C ASP A 26 -11.81 -8.03 5.18
N GLY A 27 -10.53 -7.78 4.89
CA GLY A 27 -10.00 -7.77 3.53
C GLY A 27 -10.17 -6.43 2.81
N THR A 28 -10.58 -5.37 3.50
CA THR A 28 -10.64 -4.01 2.95
C THR A 28 -9.43 -3.17 3.35
N PHE A 29 -9.08 -2.19 2.52
CA PHE A 29 -8.07 -1.20 2.85
C PHE A 29 -8.59 0.23 2.62
N GLN A 30 -7.98 1.17 3.32
CA GLN A 30 -8.10 2.60 3.04
C GLN A 30 -6.70 3.20 2.90
N ALA A 31 -6.57 4.20 2.06
CA ALA A 31 -5.36 5.00 1.98
C ALA A 31 -5.70 6.49 1.87
N ALA A 32 -4.84 7.34 2.42
CA ALA A 32 -4.97 8.78 2.24
C ALA A 32 -3.64 9.52 2.34
N LEU A 33 -3.56 10.60 1.57
CA LEU A 33 -2.58 11.67 1.72
C LEU A 33 -3.35 12.97 1.91
N GLU A 34 -3.71 13.24 3.16
CA GLU A 34 -4.63 14.31 3.54
C GLU A 34 -4.13 15.70 3.15
N SER A 35 -2.81 15.92 3.21
CA SER A 35 -2.17 17.17 2.79
C SER A 35 -2.43 17.53 1.31
N MET A 36 -2.78 16.53 0.50
CA MET A 36 -3.12 16.69 -0.92
C MET A 36 -4.60 16.41 -1.21
N GLY A 37 -5.43 16.15 -0.18
CA GLY A 37 -6.84 15.77 -0.35
C GLY A 37 -7.03 14.46 -1.12
N ILE A 38 -6.05 13.56 -1.06
CA ILE A 38 -6.12 12.25 -1.73
C ILE A 38 -6.66 11.21 -0.77
N PHE A 39 -7.69 10.49 -1.22
CA PHE A 39 -8.26 9.34 -0.52
C PHE A 39 -8.48 8.21 -1.52
N SER A 40 -8.25 6.98 -1.08
CA SER A 40 -8.52 5.78 -1.85
C SER A 40 -8.93 4.60 -0.98
N GLY A 41 -9.52 3.59 -1.60
CA GLY A 41 -9.99 2.41 -0.89
C GLY A 41 -10.42 1.30 -1.82
N GLY A 42 -10.60 0.13 -1.22
CA GLY A 42 -11.02 -1.08 -1.92
C GLY A 42 -10.72 -2.34 -1.12
N THR A 43 -10.44 -3.42 -1.83
CA THR A 43 -10.12 -4.73 -1.21
C THR A 43 -8.67 -5.12 -1.45
N TYR A 44 -8.14 -6.01 -0.62
CA TYR A 44 -6.78 -6.50 -0.75
C TYR A 44 -6.63 -7.98 -0.35
N SER A 45 -5.54 -8.58 -0.81
CA SER A 45 -5.05 -9.88 -0.38
C SER A 45 -3.54 -9.82 -0.14
N ALA A 46 -3.08 -10.32 1.00
CA ALA A 46 -1.67 -10.35 1.38
C ALA A 46 -1.26 -11.76 1.82
N VAL A 47 -0.57 -12.47 0.94
CA VAL A 47 -0.20 -13.88 1.09
C VAL A 47 1.20 -14.11 0.54
N ASP A 48 2.06 -14.81 1.28
CA ASP A 48 3.41 -15.21 0.84
C ASP A 48 4.26 -14.06 0.25
N GLY A 49 4.23 -12.88 0.89
CA GLY A 49 4.98 -11.70 0.46
C GLY A 49 4.42 -11.00 -0.80
N LYS A 50 3.28 -11.47 -1.32
CA LYS A 50 2.56 -10.87 -2.44
C LYS A 50 1.38 -10.05 -1.94
N LEU A 51 1.23 -8.85 -2.51
CA LEU A 51 0.13 -7.94 -2.21
C LEU A 51 -0.69 -7.71 -3.50
N ASP A 52 -1.98 -7.96 -3.43
CA ASP A 52 -2.96 -7.65 -4.47
C ASP A 52 -3.95 -6.64 -3.90
N MET A 53 -4.22 -5.55 -4.61
CA MET A 53 -5.18 -4.53 -4.19
C MET A 53 -6.12 -4.20 -5.34
N GLU A 54 -7.42 -4.33 -5.11
CA GLU A 54 -8.45 -3.88 -6.03
C GLU A 54 -8.97 -2.53 -5.53
N GLN A 55 -8.45 -1.44 -6.12
CA GLN A 55 -8.82 -0.09 -5.77
C GLN A 55 -10.08 0.32 -6.54
N THR A 56 -11.20 0.43 -5.82
CA THR A 56 -12.51 0.79 -6.38
C THR A 56 -12.85 2.25 -6.14
N GLU A 57 -12.10 2.93 -5.26
CA GLU A 57 -12.29 4.34 -4.92
C GLU A 57 -10.94 5.05 -4.94
N HIS A 58 -10.88 6.22 -5.61
CA HIS A 58 -9.74 7.12 -5.58
C HIS A 58 -10.17 8.53 -5.99
N THR A 59 -9.78 9.57 -5.26
CA THR A 59 -10.23 10.96 -5.53
C THR A 59 -9.86 11.48 -6.91
N LEU A 60 -8.72 11.03 -7.47
CA LEU A 60 -8.26 11.37 -8.83
C LEU A 60 -8.66 10.36 -9.92
N GLY A 61 -9.54 9.39 -9.61
CA GLY A 61 -10.02 8.41 -10.59
C GLY A 61 -9.01 7.30 -10.98
N LEU A 62 -7.93 7.15 -10.23
CA LEU A 62 -6.98 6.05 -10.42
C LEU A 62 -7.58 4.76 -9.83
N LEU A 63 -8.24 3.96 -10.65
CA LEU A 63 -8.91 2.73 -10.24
C LEU A 63 -8.27 1.49 -10.85
N GLY A 64 -8.51 0.32 -10.26
CA GLY A 64 -8.14 -0.98 -10.81
C GLY A 64 -7.25 -1.80 -9.90
N LYS A 65 -6.68 -2.87 -10.49
CA LYS A 65 -5.87 -3.85 -9.78
C LYS A 65 -4.40 -3.42 -9.69
N PHE A 66 -3.90 -3.25 -8.49
CA PHE A 66 -2.48 -3.03 -8.19
C PHE A 66 -1.88 -4.34 -7.71
N GLU A 67 -0.84 -4.80 -8.40
CA GLU A 67 -0.13 -6.02 -8.03
C GLU A 67 1.28 -5.66 -7.53
N GLY A 68 1.65 -6.25 -6.39
CA GLY A 68 2.89 -5.89 -5.73
C GLY A 68 3.49 -6.95 -4.83
N LEU A 69 4.55 -6.53 -4.14
CA LEU A 69 5.21 -7.27 -3.08
C LEU A 69 5.09 -6.51 -1.76
N TYR A 70 5.10 -7.24 -0.65
CA TYR A 70 5.21 -6.68 0.67
C TYR A 70 6.19 -7.48 1.54
N ALA A 71 6.89 -6.80 2.43
CA ALA A 71 7.71 -7.41 3.47
C ALA A 71 7.57 -6.60 4.75
N ILE A 72 7.57 -7.28 5.90
CA ILE A 72 7.45 -6.64 7.21
C ILE A 72 8.62 -7.05 8.07
N GLU A 73 9.33 -6.04 8.60
CA GLU A 73 10.45 -6.20 9.50
C GLU A 73 10.21 -5.30 10.72
N GLY A 74 9.77 -5.90 11.82
CA GLY A 74 9.41 -5.17 13.04
C GLY A 74 8.26 -4.18 12.82
N ASP A 75 8.56 -2.89 12.96
CA ASP A 75 7.63 -1.76 12.79
C ASP A 75 7.60 -1.22 11.35
N THR A 76 8.31 -1.85 10.43
CA THR A 76 8.53 -1.37 9.07
C THR A 76 7.85 -2.28 8.05
N LEU A 77 6.99 -1.70 7.23
CA LEU A 77 6.39 -2.33 6.07
C LEU A 77 7.08 -1.79 4.81
N THR A 78 7.63 -2.67 3.99
CA THR A 78 8.11 -2.34 2.65
C THR A 78 7.10 -2.81 1.63
N MET A 79 6.66 -1.93 0.73
CA MET A 79 5.75 -2.28 -0.36
C MET A 79 6.35 -1.86 -1.70
N ALA A 80 6.23 -2.73 -2.69
CA ALA A 80 6.49 -2.41 -4.09
C ALA A 80 5.19 -2.67 -4.86
N LEU A 81 4.44 -1.61 -5.16
CA LEU A 81 3.20 -1.66 -5.93
C LEU A 81 3.43 -1.10 -7.34
N ASN A 82 2.93 -1.80 -8.36
CA ASN A 82 2.89 -1.30 -9.72
C ASN A 82 1.49 -0.83 -10.11
N ASN A 83 1.42 0.01 -11.15
CA ASN A 83 0.15 0.59 -11.59
C ASN A 83 -0.75 -0.47 -12.23
N PRO A 84 -2.06 -0.21 -12.35
CA PRO A 84 -2.97 -1.13 -13.02
C PRO A 84 -2.52 -1.46 -14.44
N GLY A 85 -2.42 -2.76 -14.75
CA GLY A 85 -1.96 -3.29 -16.04
C GLY A 85 -0.44 -3.48 -16.16
N GLU A 86 0.35 -3.02 -15.19
CA GLU A 86 1.78 -3.32 -15.12
C GLU A 86 2.03 -4.67 -14.44
N THR A 87 3.13 -5.34 -14.82
CA THR A 87 3.51 -6.63 -14.21
C THR A 87 3.95 -6.44 -12.77
N ARG A 88 3.57 -7.37 -11.89
CA ARG A 88 4.04 -7.41 -10.50
C ARG A 88 5.57 -7.31 -10.40
N PRO A 89 6.12 -6.44 -9.54
CA PRO A 89 7.55 -6.42 -9.23
C PRO A 89 8.08 -7.78 -8.77
N THR A 90 9.33 -8.09 -9.09
CA THR A 90 10.02 -9.32 -8.67
C THR A 90 10.96 -9.11 -7.47
N ASP A 91 11.24 -7.85 -7.12
CA ASP A 91 12.08 -7.46 -5.99
C ASP A 91 11.69 -6.07 -5.45
N PHE A 92 12.34 -5.67 -4.33
CA PHE A 92 12.16 -4.37 -3.69
C PHE A 92 13.14 -3.29 -4.19
N LYS A 93 13.81 -3.49 -5.35
CA LYS A 93 14.67 -2.47 -5.97
C LYS A 93 13.90 -1.60 -6.96
N HIS A 94 12.61 -1.91 -7.17
CA HIS A 94 11.76 -1.19 -8.10
C HIS A 94 11.59 0.29 -7.69
N PRO A 95 11.52 1.25 -8.64
CA PRO A 95 11.35 2.69 -8.34
C PRO A 95 10.08 3.03 -7.54
N ASN A 96 9.07 2.17 -7.58
CA ASN A 96 7.82 2.32 -6.82
C ASN A 96 7.88 1.74 -5.41
N THR A 97 9.04 1.21 -4.99
CA THR A 97 9.21 0.67 -3.64
C THR A 97 9.15 1.81 -2.62
N ARG A 98 8.35 1.64 -1.57
CA ARG A 98 8.21 2.58 -0.46
C ARG A 98 8.29 1.84 0.86
N ILE A 99 8.80 2.52 1.87
CA ILE A 99 8.73 2.07 3.26
C ILE A 99 7.64 2.83 4.01
N TYR A 100 7.02 2.14 4.96
CA TYR A 100 5.97 2.64 5.84
C TYR A 100 6.29 2.22 7.26
N LYS A 101 5.90 3.05 8.22
CA LYS A 101 6.03 2.81 9.65
C LYS A 101 4.66 2.55 10.27
N ARG A 102 4.57 1.55 11.14
CA ARG A 102 3.32 1.23 11.84
C ARG A 102 2.88 2.42 12.70
N THR A 103 1.62 2.79 12.61
CA THR A 103 1.01 3.90 13.35
C THR A 103 -0.22 3.42 14.11
N GLY A 104 -0.03 2.97 15.36
CA GLY A 104 -1.11 2.48 16.23
C GLY A 104 -1.44 1.00 16.04
#